data_AF-A0A7X4A721-F1
#
_entry.id   AF-A0A7X4A721-F1
#
_cell.length_a   1.000
_cell.length_b   1.000
_cell.length_c   1.000
_cell.angle_alpha   90.00
_cell.angle_beta   90.00
_cell.angle_gamma   90.00
#
_symmetry.space_group_name_H-M   'P 1'
#
loop_
_entity.id
_entity.type
_entity.pdbx_description
1 polymer ?
#
loop_
_entity_poly.entity_id
_entity_poly.type
_entity_poly.pdbx_seq_one_letter_code
_entity_poly.pdbx_strand_id
1 'polypeptide(L)'
;MGARGGEDPLLDLVMAAPEAHPNAEERRLLYVALTRARRQAYLLAEGGPPSGFVTELIGGEYDVTVFGRPPEGDVPCPQCKEGRVERRENPRDGGVFYGCSNWPYCEYRGRPCPKCGTGLPVRSGGAFRCRDCGGSIEACPSCGGWLDMKMGKFGRFLGCSNYPACDYTRNLRRAPTGPGKQPQGSGTGRRRRQ
;
A
#
# COMPACT_ATOMS: atom_id res chain seq x y z
N MET A 1 9.55 7.12 -12.42
CA MET A 1 9.32 6.79 -13.84
C MET A 1 8.35 7.82 -14.36
N GLY A 2 8.78 8.98 -14.85
CA GLY A 2 9.95 9.25 -15.67
C GLY A 2 9.38 9.98 -16.89
N ALA A 3 9.79 11.23 -17.06
CA ALA A 3 9.20 12.22 -17.95
C ALA A 3 8.88 11.69 -19.36
N ARG A 4 7.66 11.95 -19.85
CA ARG A 4 7.40 12.01 -21.29
C ARG A 4 7.56 13.45 -21.74
N GLY A 5 8.81 13.90 -21.77
CA GLY A 5 9.24 15.11 -22.46
C GLY A 5 10.53 14.72 -23.15
N GLY A 6 10.50 14.59 -24.47
CA GLY A 6 11.67 14.18 -25.24
C GLY A 6 11.39 13.40 -26.53
N GLU A 7 10.33 13.72 -27.27
CA GLU A 7 10.18 13.19 -28.64
C GLU A 7 10.26 14.29 -29.72
N ASP A 8 10.35 15.57 -29.35
CA ASP A 8 10.41 16.69 -30.30
C ASP A 8 11.51 17.71 -29.93
N PRO A 9 12.59 17.78 -30.72
CA PRO A 9 13.73 18.68 -30.45
C PRO A 9 13.39 20.18 -30.60
N LEU A 10 12.29 20.55 -31.26
CA LEU A 10 11.84 21.95 -31.33
C LEU A 10 11.12 22.38 -30.05
N LEU A 11 10.39 21.47 -29.41
CA LEU A 11 9.72 21.77 -28.14
C LEU A 11 10.75 22.03 -27.04
N ASP A 12 11.86 21.29 -27.00
CA ASP A 12 12.94 21.50 -26.02
C ASP A 12 13.64 22.86 -26.17
N LEU A 13 13.66 23.46 -27.36
CA LEU A 13 14.22 24.79 -27.63
C LEU A 13 13.34 25.94 -27.10
N VAL A 14 12.04 25.69 -26.96
CA VAL A 14 11.04 26.71 -26.57
C VAL A 14 10.62 26.54 -25.10
N MET A 15 10.82 25.37 -24.51
CA MET A 15 10.52 25.12 -23.11
C MET A 15 11.52 25.82 -22.18
N ALA A 16 11.00 26.39 -21.09
CA ALA A 16 11.84 26.93 -20.02
C ALA A 16 12.69 25.82 -19.40
N ALA A 17 13.91 26.15 -18.99
CA ALA A 17 14.77 25.20 -18.29
C ALA A 17 14.04 24.65 -17.06
N PRO A 18 14.05 23.32 -16.85
CA PRO A 18 13.36 22.71 -15.72
C PRO A 18 13.94 23.27 -14.42
N GLU A 19 13.06 23.81 -13.56
CA GLU A 19 13.48 24.34 -12.28
C GLU A 19 13.98 23.22 -11.35
N ALA A 20 14.95 23.53 -10.48
CA ALA A 20 15.58 22.55 -9.60
C ALA A 20 14.62 21.95 -8.55
N HIS A 21 13.46 22.56 -8.34
CA HIS A 21 12.47 22.08 -7.38
C HIS A 21 11.37 21.24 -8.06
N PRO A 22 10.99 20.09 -7.49
CA PRO A 22 9.91 19.28 -8.04
C PRO A 22 8.59 20.07 -8.03
N ASN A 23 7.86 20.00 -9.14
CA ASN A 23 6.57 20.68 -9.37
C ASN A 23 6.62 22.20 -9.08
N ALA A 24 7.71 22.88 -9.47
CA ALA A 24 7.94 24.27 -9.10
C ALA A 24 6.87 25.25 -9.62
N GLU A 25 6.39 25.05 -10.85
CA GLU A 25 5.32 25.87 -11.42
C GLU A 25 4.00 25.66 -10.67
N GLU A 26 3.61 24.41 -10.39
CA GLU A 26 2.41 24.10 -9.61
C GLU A 26 2.51 24.65 -8.17
N ARG A 27 3.72 24.63 -7.57
CA ARG A 27 4.00 25.25 -6.26
C ARG A 27 3.77 26.74 -6.27
N ARG A 28 4.25 27.45 -7.30
CA ARG A 28 4.04 28.89 -7.45
C ARG A 28 2.56 29.21 -7.59
N LEU A 29 1.84 28.47 -8.42
CA LEU A 29 0.40 28.66 -8.60
C LEU A 29 -0.38 28.44 -7.30
N LEU A 30 -0.08 27.37 -6.56
CA LEU A 30 -0.70 27.10 -5.27
C LEU A 30 -0.42 28.22 -4.26
N TYR A 31 0.84 28.64 -4.14
CA TYR A 31 1.24 29.70 -3.21
C TYR A 31 0.54 31.02 -3.52
N VAL A 32 0.51 31.43 -4.79
CA VAL A 32 -0.19 32.66 -5.22
C VAL A 32 -1.68 32.59 -4.86
N ALA A 33 -2.33 31.44 -5.05
CA ALA A 33 -3.72 31.26 -4.67
C ALA A 33 -3.94 31.41 -3.15
N LEU A 34 -3.08 30.79 -2.33
CA LEU A 34 -3.14 30.87 -0.87
C LEU A 34 -2.90 32.30 -0.36
N THR A 35 -1.89 33.00 -0.88
CA THR A 35 -1.53 34.34 -0.40
C THR A 35 -2.42 35.46 -0.92
N ARG A 36 -3.16 35.24 -2.00
CA ARG A 36 -4.15 36.23 -2.50
C ARG A 36 -5.49 36.14 -1.77
N ALA A 37 -5.75 35.06 -1.03
CA ALA A 37 -6.94 34.97 -0.19
C ALA A 37 -6.82 35.89 1.03
N ARG A 38 -7.72 36.88 1.16
CA ARG A 38 -7.61 37.92 2.20
C ARG A 38 -8.01 37.49 3.61
N ARG A 39 -8.71 36.37 3.76
CA ARG A 39 -9.28 35.95 5.06
C ARG A 39 -9.10 34.47 5.34
N GLN A 40 -9.44 33.62 4.37
CA GLN A 40 -9.33 32.17 4.50
C GLN A 40 -9.26 31.54 3.11
N ALA A 41 -8.46 30.49 2.97
CA ALA A 41 -8.45 29.63 1.79
C ALA A 41 -8.95 28.24 2.17
N TYR A 42 -9.78 27.65 1.33
CA TYR A 42 -10.25 26.26 1.50
C TYR A 42 -9.63 25.42 0.39
N LEU A 43 -8.82 24.43 0.77
CA LEU A 43 -8.29 23.45 -0.15
C LEU A 43 -9.17 22.20 -0.07
N LEU A 44 -9.78 21.83 -1.19
CA LEU A 44 -10.53 20.59 -1.32
C LEU A 44 -9.56 19.50 -1.78
N ALA A 45 -9.42 18.46 -0.97
CA ALA A 45 -8.66 17.26 -1.32
C ALA A 45 -9.65 16.10 -1.51
N GLU A 46 -9.40 15.29 -2.53
CA GLU A 46 -10.16 14.06 -2.77
C GLU A 46 -9.90 13.04 -1.66
N GLY A 47 -10.79 12.06 -1.49
CA GLY A 47 -10.69 11.00 -0.47
C GLY A 47 -9.55 9.99 -0.70
N GLY A 48 -8.51 10.33 -1.45
CA GLY A 48 -7.27 9.57 -1.58
C GLY A 48 -6.19 10.06 -0.60
N PRO A 49 -4.94 9.58 -0.75
CA PRO A 49 -3.77 10.24 -0.18
C PRO A 49 -3.75 11.69 -0.67
N PRO A 50 -3.65 12.68 0.24
CA PRO A 50 -3.55 14.07 -0.16
C PRO A 50 -2.33 14.30 -1.05
N SER A 51 -2.39 15.34 -1.88
CA SER A 51 -1.22 15.75 -2.67
C SER A 51 -0.03 16.07 -1.76
N GLY A 52 1.19 15.97 -2.29
CA GLY A 52 2.41 16.33 -1.53
C GLY A 52 2.30 17.73 -0.93
N PHE A 53 1.69 18.67 -1.66
CA PHE A 53 1.44 20.04 -1.20
C PHE A 53 0.51 20.12 0.02
N VAL A 54 -0.59 19.39 0.02
CA VAL A 54 -1.52 19.37 1.18
C VAL A 54 -0.85 18.70 2.38
N THR A 55 -0.07 17.66 2.14
CA THR A 55 0.71 17.00 3.20
C THR A 55 1.75 17.95 3.80
N GLU A 56 2.43 18.73 2.97
CA GLU A 56 3.38 19.78 3.39
C GLU A 56 2.70 20.88 4.21
N LEU A 57 1.50 21.32 3.80
CA LEU A 57 0.74 22.34 4.55
C LEU A 57 0.30 21.84 5.93
N ILE A 58 -0.21 20.60 6.02
CA ILE A 58 -0.65 19.99 7.28
C ILE A 58 0.54 19.72 8.21
N GLY A 59 1.70 19.32 7.67
CA GLY A 59 2.90 19.02 8.44
C GLY A 59 3.81 20.21 8.74
N GLY A 60 3.49 21.39 8.21
CA GLY A 60 4.29 22.62 8.34
C GLY A 60 3.92 23.48 9.54
N GLU A 61 4.45 24.71 9.56
CA GLU A 61 4.19 25.71 10.61
C GLU A 61 2.92 26.57 10.35
N TYR A 62 2.07 26.14 9.41
CA TYR A 62 0.88 26.89 9.01
C TYR A 62 -0.31 26.58 9.91
N ASP A 63 -1.15 27.58 10.17
CA ASP A 63 -2.44 27.39 10.85
C ASP A 63 -3.46 26.76 9.89
N VAL A 64 -3.49 25.43 9.88
CA VAL A 64 -4.36 24.63 9.00
C VAL A 64 -5.38 23.87 9.83
N THR A 65 -6.65 24.21 9.65
CA THR A 65 -7.76 23.41 10.17
C THR A 65 -8.19 22.38 9.14
N VAL A 66 -8.07 21.09 9.49
CA VAL A 66 -8.56 19.99 8.64
C VAL A 66 -10.00 19.68 8.98
N PHE A 67 -10.89 19.83 8.00
CA PHE A 67 -12.28 19.41 8.10
C PHE A 67 -12.45 18.02 7.50
N GLY A 68 -13.09 17.11 8.24
CA GLY A 68 -13.32 15.73 7.80
C GLY A 68 -12.30 14.75 8.36
N ARG A 69 -11.96 13.70 7.59
CA ARG A 69 -11.05 12.65 8.05
C ARG A 69 -9.59 13.12 7.93
N PRO A 70 -8.81 13.14 9.03
CA PRO A 70 -7.41 13.50 8.95
C PRO A 70 -6.63 12.46 8.12
N PRO A 71 -5.69 12.89 7.25
CA PRO A 71 -4.88 11.98 6.43
C PRO A 71 -3.82 11.21 7.25
N GLU A 72 -3.57 11.65 8.48
CA GLU A 72 -2.67 11.00 9.42
C GLU A 72 -3.12 9.57 9.68
N GLY A 73 -2.30 8.60 9.27
CA GLY A 73 -2.62 7.19 9.40
C GLY A 73 -3.30 6.56 8.19
N ASP A 74 -3.50 7.28 7.08
CA ASP A 74 -3.86 6.62 5.83
C ASP A 74 -2.72 5.72 5.34
N VAL A 75 -3.09 4.54 4.82
CA VAL A 75 -2.14 3.61 4.18
C VAL A 75 -2.42 3.64 2.69
N PRO A 76 -1.46 4.05 1.85
CA PRO A 76 -1.61 4.00 0.40
C PRO A 76 -1.94 2.58 -0.05
N CYS A 77 -2.86 2.45 -0.99
CA CYS A 77 -3.24 1.18 -1.57
C CYS A 77 -2.02 0.57 -2.29
N PRO A 78 -1.60 -0.66 -1.95
CA PRO A 78 -0.44 -1.27 -2.59
C PRO A 78 -0.68 -1.64 -4.05
N GLN A 79 -1.94 -1.68 -4.51
CA GLN A 79 -2.29 -2.03 -5.88
C GLN A 79 -2.28 -0.80 -6.82
N CYS A 80 -3.08 0.23 -6.53
CA CYS A 80 -3.18 1.41 -7.39
C CYS A 80 -2.28 2.58 -6.97
N LYS A 81 -1.76 2.61 -5.73
CA LYS A 81 -0.97 3.70 -5.13
C LYS A 81 -1.67 5.05 -4.99
N GLU A 82 -2.75 5.28 -5.74
CA GLU A 82 -3.57 6.48 -5.72
C GLU A 82 -4.71 6.42 -4.71
N GLY A 83 -5.26 5.23 -4.44
CA GLY A 83 -6.28 5.06 -3.40
C GLY A 83 -5.65 4.80 -2.04
N ARG A 84 -6.47 4.82 -0.98
CA ARG A 84 -6.07 4.40 0.37
C ARG A 84 -6.72 3.09 0.76
N VAL A 85 -6.14 2.39 1.74
CA VAL A 85 -6.69 1.15 2.31
C VAL A 85 -7.65 1.51 3.44
N GLU A 86 -8.91 1.11 3.29
CA GLU A 86 -9.98 1.37 4.26
C GLU A 86 -10.47 0.08 4.90
N ARG A 87 -10.74 0.13 6.21
CA ARG A 87 -11.39 -0.96 6.93
C ARG A 87 -12.86 -1.05 6.50
N ARG A 88 -13.31 -2.25 6.19
CA ARG A 88 -14.70 -2.58 5.86
C ARG A 88 -15.13 -3.80 6.66
N GLU A 89 -16.43 -3.95 6.85
CA GLU A 89 -17.01 -5.07 7.58
C GLU A 89 -17.94 -5.81 6.63
N ASN A 90 -17.86 -7.14 6.65
CA ASN A 90 -18.73 -7.98 5.85
C ASN A 90 -20.08 -8.09 6.58
N PRO A 91 -21.20 -7.65 5.96
CA PRO A 91 -22.50 -7.60 6.63
C PRO A 91 -23.04 -8.97 7.10
N ARG A 92 -22.52 -10.08 6.55
CA ARG A 92 -23.04 -11.43 6.83
C ARG A 92 -22.43 -12.06 8.08
N ASP A 93 -21.13 -11.89 8.27
CA ASP A 93 -20.34 -12.57 9.32
C ASP A 93 -19.70 -11.58 10.31
N GLY A 94 -19.83 -10.26 10.07
CA GLY A 94 -19.15 -9.22 10.84
C GLY A 94 -17.62 -9.22 10.65
N GLY A 95 -17.11 -9.99 9.68
CA GLY A 95 -15.69 -10.13 9.44
C GLY A 95 -15.07 -8.82 8.93
N VAL A 96 -13.96 -8.41 9.53
CA VAL A 96 -13.21 -7.24 9.08
C VAL A 96 -12.38 -7.59 7.85
N PHE A 97 -12.44 -6.75 6.83
CA PHE A 97 -11.53 -6.80 5.68
C PHE A 97 -11.09 -5.40 5.31
N TYR A 98 -10.13 -5.31 4.39
CA TYR A 98 -9.60 -4.04 3.93
C TYR A 98 -9.82 -3.89 2.42
N GLY A 99 -10.32 -2.74 2.00
CA GLY A 99 -10.60 -2.43 0.59
C GLY A 99 -9.94 -1.13 0.16
N CYS A 100 -9.76 -0.93 -1.15
CA CYS A 100 -9.36 0.38 -1.65
C CYS A 100 -10.53 1.39 -1.57
N SER A 101 -10.23 2.64 -1.23
CA SER A 101 -11.19 3.75 -1.32
C SER A 101 -11.68 3.98 -2.76
N ASN A 102 -10.85 3.69 -3.76
CA ASN A 102 -11.17 3.86 -5.18
C ASN A 102 -11.92 2.66 -5.79
N TRP A 103 -12.67 1.90 -4.99
CA TRP A 103 -13.57 0.86 -5.50
C TRP A 103 -14.74 1.53 -6.23
N PRO A 104 -15.18 1.09 -7.44
CA PRO A 104 -14.87 -0.19 -8.10
C PRO A 104 -13.64 -0.19 -9.01
N TYR A 105 -12.99 0.96 -9.26
CA TYR A 105 -11.85 1.06 -10.17
C TYR A 105 -10.59 0.34 -9.65
N CYS A 106 -10.46 0.19 -8.33
CA CYS A 106 -9.46 -0.65 -7.70
C CYS A 106 -10.10 -1.71 -6.79
N GLU A 107 -10.04 -2.96 -7.21
CA GLU A 107 -10.61 -4.11 -6.47
C GLU A 107 -9.66 -4.70 -5.41
N TYR A 108 -8.64 -3.94 -4.97
CA TYR A 108 -7.73 -4.41 -3.94
C TYR A 108 -8.49 -4.84 -2.67
N ARG A 109 -8.25 -6.09 -2.26
CA ARG A 109 -8.81 -6.68 -1.05
C ARG A 109 -7.70 -7.20 -0.15
N GLY A 110 -7.46 -6.47 0.93
CA GLY A 110 -6.57 -6.88 2.01
C GLY A 110 -7.28 -7.75 3.04
N ARG A 111 -6.53 -8.69 3.63
CA ARG A 111 -7.00 -9.50 4.77
C ARG A 111 -6.58 -8.83 6.09
N PRO A 112 -7.34 -9.03 7.17
CA PRO A 112 -6.94 -8.53 8.47
C PRO A 112 -5.72 -9.29 9.01
N CYS A 113 -5.15 -8.77 10.08
CA CYS A 113 -3.99 -9.30 10.74
C CYS A 113 -4.24 -10.72 11.25
N PRO A 114 -3.37 -11.71 10.93
CA PRO A 114 -3.54 -13.08 11.40
C PRO A 114 -3.36 -13.25 12.91
N LYS A 115 -2.80 -12.24 13.61
CA LYS A 115 -2.60 -12.29 15.07
C LYS A 115 -3.81 -11.80 15.86
N CYS A 116 -4.40 -10.65 15.48
CA CYS A 116 -5.55 -10.08 16.21
C CYS A 116 -6.89 -10.21 15.47
N GLY A 117 -6.90 -10.60 14.19
CA GLY A 117 -8.12 -10.78 13.39
C GLY A 117 -8.77 -9.50 12.90
N THR A 118 -8.34 -8.32 13.37
CA THR A 118 -8.97 -7.03 13.03
C THR A 118 -8.04 -6.08 12.31
N GLY A 119 -6.80 -5.93 12.77
CA GLY A 119 -5.93 -4.83 12.34
C GLY A 119 -5.27 -4.99 10.98
N LEU A 120 -4.70 -3.91 10.45
CA LEU A 120 -4.08 -3.89 9.13
C LEU A 120 -2.58 -4.20 9.23
N PRO A 121 -2.08 -5.27 8.57
CA PRO A 121 -0.65 -5.50 8.40
C PRO A 121 -0.05 -4.49 7.42
N VAL A 122 0.89 -3.67 7.88
CA VAL A 122 1.63 -2.71 7.04
C VAL A 122 3.09 -3.15 6.91
N ARG A 123 3.65 -3.07 5.71
CA ARG A 123 5.04 -3.47 5.45
C ARG A 123 6.01 -2.53 6.19
N SER A 124 6.95 -3.11 6.94
CA SER A 124 7.97 -2.40 7.72
C SER A 124 9.26 -3.22 7.76
N GLY A 125 10.36 -2.69 7.19
CA GLY A 125 11.70 -3.27 7.31
C GLY A 125 11.85 -4.71 6.81
N GLY A 126 11.11 -5.11 5.76
CA GLY A 126 11.15 -6.48 5.20
C GLY A 126 10.19 -7.47 5.87
N ALA A 127 9.50 -7.07 6.93
CA ALA A 127 8.40 -7.80 7.54
C ALA A 127 7.10 -6.97 7.46
N PHE A 128 6.02 -7.46 8.07
CA PHE A 128 4.80 -6.71 8.27
C PHE A 128 4.57 -6.46 9.75
N ARG A 129 4.06 -5.28 10.10
CA ARG A 129 3.68 -4.92 11.47
C ARG A 129 2.21 -4.54 11.48
N CYS A 130 1.45 -5.13 12.39
CA CYS A 130 0.05 -4.75 12.61
C CYS A 130 -0.02 -3.38 13.29
N ARG A 131 -0.89 -2.50 12.81
CA ARG A 131 -1.12 -1.18 13.43
C ARG A 131 -1.90 -1.25 14.75
N ASP A 132 -2.77 -2.23 14.91
CA ASP A 132 -3.65 -2.30 16.09
C ASP A 132 -2.99 -3.06 17.25
N CYS A 133 -2.44 -4.25 16.98
CA CYS A 133 -1.83 -5.08 18.03
C CYS A 133 -0.30 -5.01 18.07
N GLY A 134 0.34 -4.26 17.17
CA GLY A 134 1.80 -4.15 17.09
C GLY A 134 2.54 -5.43 16.65
N GLY A 135 1.84 -6.53 16.41
CA GLY A 135 2.43 -7.82 16.10
C GLY A 135 3.23 -7.84 14.80
N SER A 136 4.43 -8.43 14.84
CA SER A 136 5.26 -8.68 13.66
C SER A 136 4.82 -9.94 12.92
N ILE A 137 4.82 -9.89 11.59
CA ILE A 137 4.44 -10.99 10.69
C ILE A 137 5.53 -11.12 9.64
N GLU A 138 6.05 -12.34 9.46
CA GLU A 138 7.10 -12.60 8.49
C GLU A 138 6.61 -12.40 7.05
N ALA A 139 7.47 -11.84 6.21
CA ALA A 139 7.24 -11.80 4.77
C ALA A 139 7.60 -13.16 4.15
N CYS A 140 6.82 -13.53 3.14
CA CYS A 140 7.02 -14.69 2.30
C CYS A 140 8.30 -14.49 1.48
N PRO A 141 9.26 -15.43 1.52
CA PRO A 141 10.50 -15.31 0.76
C PRO A 141 10.26 -15.40 -0.75
N SER A 142 9.16 -16.00 -1.20
CA SER A 142 8.87 -16.22 -2.62
C SER A 142 8.22 -15.02 -3.30
N CYS A 143 7.32 -14.30 -2.62
CA CYS A 143 6.55 -13.21 -3.23
C CYS A 143 6.49 -11.91 -2.41
N GLY A 144 7.04 -11.91 -1.19
CA GLY A 144 7.00 -10.76 -0.29
C GLY A 144 5.64 -10.46 0.35
N GLY A 145 4.58 -11.24 0.09
CA GLY A 145 3.31 -11.19 0.85
C GLY A 145 3.50 -11.67 2.29
N TRP A 146 2.55 -11.48 3.20
CA TRP A 146 2.75 -11.96 4.59
C TRP A 146 2.44 -13.44 4.75
N LEU A 147 3.07 -14.07 5.75
CA LEU A 147 2.80 -15.45 6.14
C LEU A 147 1.74 -15.51 7.25
N ASP A 148 0.79 -16.42 7.07
CA ASP A 148 -0.30 -16.67 8.00
C ASP A 148 -0.21 -18.11 8.54
N MET A 149 -0.52 -18.29 9.82
CA MET A 149 -0.48 -19.60 10.47
C MET A 149 -1.81 -20.32 10.27
N LYS A 150 -1.77 -21.39 9.48
CA LYS A 150 -2.95 -22.21 9.15
C LYS A 150 -2.85 -23.58 9.80
N MET A 151 -4.01 -24.22 9.98
CA MET A 151 -4.11 -25.60 10.44
C MET A 151 -4.31 -26.52 9.24
N GLY A 152 -3.43 -27.49 9.07
CA GLY A 152 -3.55 -28.55 8.07
C GLY A 152 -3.69 -29.93 8.71
N LYS A 153 -3.87 -30.96 7.88
CA LYS A 153 -3.95 -32.36 8.33
C LYS A 153 -2.75 -32.79 9.17
N PHE A 154 -1.58 -32.25 8.88
CA PHE A 154 -0.31 -32.56 9.54
C PHE A 154 0.05 -31.57 10.66
N GLY A 155 -0.88 -30.71 11.08
CA GLY A 155 -0.68 -29.69 12.11
C GLY A 155 -0.51 -28.28 11.57
N ARG A 156 0.04 -27.39 12.41
CA ARG A 156 0.19 -25.96 12.10
C ARG A 156 1.33 -25.73 11.10
N PHE A 157 1.08 -24.91 10.10
CA PHE A 157 2.06 -24.47 9.11
C PHE A 157 1.87 -22.99 8.79
N LEU A 158 2.93 -22.34 8.31
CA LEU A 158 2.86 -21.00 7.74
C LEU A 158 2.55 -21.12 6.26
N GLY A 159 1.57 -20.38 5.77
CA GLY A 159 1.22 -20.30 4.35
C GLY A 159 1.13 -18.85 3.89
N CYS A 160 1.46 -18.61 2.62
CA CYS A 160 1.34 -17.27 2.04
C CYS A 160 -0.10 -16.75 2.02
N SER A 161 -0.28 -15.45 2.30
CA SER A 161 -1.55 -14.74 2.16
C SER A 161 -2.08 -14.72 0.72
N ASN A 162 -1.18 -14.77 -0.26
CA ASN A 162 -1.49 -14.62 -1.69
C ASN A 162 -1.85 -15.94 -2.39
N TYR A 163 -2.03 -17.04 -1.66
CA TYR A 163 -2.57 -18.28 -2.23
C TYR A 163 -3.93 -18.01 -2.92
N PRO A 164 -4.17 -18.50 -4.16
CA PRO A 164 -3.41 -19.53 -4.89
C PRO A 164 -2.25 -19.01 -5.75
N ALA A 165 -2.06 -17.69 -5.89
CA ALA A 165 -0.98 -17.12 -6.70
C ALA A 165 0.42 -17.38 -6.13
N CYS A 166 0.53 -17.68 -4.83
CA CYS A 166 1.75 -18.15 -4.19
C CYS A 166 1.44 -19.33 -3.26
N ASP A 167 2.08 -20.47 -3.52
CA ASP A 167 1.90 -21.76 -2.83
C ASP A 167 2.96 -22.02 -1.75
N TYR A 168 3.80 -21.03 -1.44
CA TYR A 168 4.82 -21.14 -0.41
C TYR A 168 4.19 -21.53 0.94
N THR A 169 4.73 -22.60 1.52
CA THR A 169 4.38 -23.09 2.86
C THR A 169 5.63 -23.48 3.66
N ARG A 170 5.57 -23.33 4.98
CA ARG A 170 6.63 -23.73 5.92
C ARG A 170 6.03 -24.43 7.13
N ASN A 171 6.39 -25.68 7.36
CA ASN A 171 5.92 -26.44 8.51
C ASN A 171 6.54 -25.90 9.81
N LEU A 172 5.75 -25.87 10.89
CA LEU A 172 6.22 -25.41 12.22
C LEU A 172 6.69 -26.55 13.13
N ARG A 173 6.74 -27.80 12.62
CA ARG A 173 7.22 -28.95 13.39
C ARG A 173 8.76 -29.08 13.27
N ARG A 174 9.44 -28.56 14.30
CA ARG A 174 10.89 -28.61 14.63
C ARG A 174 11.83 -27.72 13.81
N ALA A 175 12.56 -26.86 14.53
CA ALA A 175 13.82 -26.30 14.06
C ALA A 175 14.95 -27.33 14.23
N PRO A 176 15.83 -27.48 13.23
CA PRO A 176 17.25 -27.66 13.48
C PRO A 176 17.98 -26.39 13.03
N THR A 177 18.82 -25.87 13.92
CA THR A 177 19.85 -24.87 13.63
C THR A 177 20.81 -25.39 12.55
N GLY A 178 20.93 -24.70 11.40
CA GLY A 178 21.96 -24.99 10.37
C GLY A 178 21.49 -24.74 8.93
N PRO A 179 22.40 -24.40 7.99
CA PRO A 179 22.08 -23.64 6.79
C PRO A 179 21.28 -24.42 5.74
N GLY A 180 20.51 -23.66 4.97
CA GLY A 180 19.42 -24.13 4.14
C GLY A 180 19.78 -25.22 3.14
N LYS A 181 18.87 -26.20 3.06
CA LYS A 181 18.56 -26.91 1.82
C LYS A 181 17.05 -26.87 1.60
N GLN A 182 16.65 -26.14 0.57
CA GLN A 182 15.32 -26.23 -0.03
C GLN A 182 15.09 -27.65 -0.54
N PRO A 183 13.90 -28.26 -0.42
CA PRO A 183 13.52 -29.32 -1.31
C PRO A 183 13.01 -28.72 -2.62
N GLN A 184 13.60 -29.24 -3.69
CA GLN A 184 13.36 -28.94 -5.09
C GLN A 184 11.98 -29.45 -5.52
N GLY A 185 11.52 -28.95 -6.67
CA GLY A 185 10.14 -29.03 -7.12
C GLY A 185 9.62 -30.43 -7.45
N SER A 186 8.29 -30.50 -7.52
CA SER A 186 7.59 -31.56 -8.24
C SER A 186 6.68 -30.92 -9.27
N GLY A 187 7.16 -30.86 -10.51
CA GLY A 187 6.30 -30.63 -11.66
C GLY A 187 5.35 -31.80 -11.83
N THR A 188 4.07 -31.51 -12.02
CA THR A 188 3.13 -32.46 -12.62
C THR A 188 2.27 -31.71 -13.62
N GLY A 189 2.56 -31.95 -14.91
CA GLY A 189 1.83 -31.39 -16.03
C GLY A 189 0.36 -31.80 -16.00
N ARG A 190 -0.52 -30.82 -16.21
CA ARG A 190 -1.90 -31.10 -16.63
C ARG A 190 -1.91 -31.24 -18.13
N ARG A 191 -2.07 -32.49 -18.58
CA ARG A 191 -2.39 -32.85 -19.97
C ARG A 191 -3.62 -32.06 -20.40
N ARG A 192 -3.52 -31.40 -21.56
CA ARG A 192 -4.67 -31.04 -22.38
C ARG A 192 -5.49 -32.31 -22.63
N ARG A 193 -6.80 -32.24 -22.41
CA ARG A 193 -7.75 -33.04 -23.18
C ARG A 193 -8.68 -32.07 -23.88
N GLN A 194 -8.89 -32.44 -25.13
CA GLN A 194 -9.77 -31.85 -26.13
C GLN A 194 -11.22 -31.92 -25.65
#